data_AF-A0A954NRQ2-F1
#
_entry.id   AF-A0A954NRQ2-F1
#
_cell.length_a   1.000
_cell.length_b   1.000
_cell.length_c   1.000
_cell.angle_alpha   90.00
_cell.angle_beta   90.00
_cell.angle_gamma   90.00
#
_symmetry.space_group_name_H-M   'P 1'
#
loop_
_entity.id
_entity.type
_entity.pdbx_description
1 polymer ?
#
loop_
_entity_poly.entity_id
_entity_poly.type
_entity_poly.pdbx_seq_one_letter_code
_entity_poly.pdbx_strand_id
1 'polypeptide(L)'
;AGHERLVDGLEDSSVPVKIVAAEALARYSDDADDQTQTLAILVNRADVQTSDLYTALAALNALDELDEKVEPQRRIIESLPREADDVPKRLGNYVTRLLDKILEDLD
;
A
#
# COMPACT_ATOMS: atom_id res chain seq x y z
N ALA A 1 2.63 21.10 11.36
CA ALA A 1 3.00 20.31 12.55
C ALA A 1 2.78 18.81 12.37
N GLY A 2 1.53 18.32 12.26
CA GLY A 2 1.27 16.87 12.04
C GLY A 2 1.62 16.41 10.62
N HIS A 3 1.11 17.15 9.62
CA HIS A 3 1.37 16.92 8.20
C HIS A 3 2.87 16.86 7.85
N GLU A 4 3.64 17.90 8.18
CA GLU A 4 5.10 17.93 7.95
C GLU A 4 5.84 16.70 8.51
N ARG A 5 5.45 16.22 9.70
CA ARG A 5 6.06 15.01 10.29
C ARG A 5 5.72 13.74 9.53
N LEU A 6 4.54 13.67 8.93
CA LEU A 6 4.17 12.55 8.07
C LEU A 6 4.93 12.62 6.75
N VAL A 7 5.12 13.82 6.18
CA VAL A 7 5.96 14.01 4.99
C VAL A 7 7.40 13.59 5.27
N ASP A 8 7.98 14.00 6.40
CA ASP A 8 9.30 13.52 6.85
C ASP A 8 9.33 11.98 7.00
N GLY A 9 8.23 11.40 7.49
CA GLY A 9 8.07 9.96 7.67
C GLY A 9 8.12 9.14 6.38
N LEU A 10 7.82 9.73 5.22
CA LEU A 10 7.95 9.07 3.92
C LEU A 10 9.42 8.72 3.59
N GLU A 11 10.37 9.44 4.20
CA GLU A 11 11.81 9.24 4.02
C GLU A 11 12.47 8.45 5.16
N ASP A 12 11.70 7.95 6.14
CA ASP A 12 12.24 7.25 7.30
C ASP A 12 12.95 5.93 6.93
N SER A 13 14.10 5.65 7.56
CA SER A 13 14.82 4.39 7.35
C SER A 13 13.99 3.12 7.62
N SER A 14 12.96 3.21 8.45
CA SER A 14 12.05 2.14 8.82
C SER A 14 10.87 2.05 7.84
N VAL A 15 10.80 0.94 7.11
CA VAL A 15 9.71 0.68 6.14
C VAL A 15 8.31 0.76 6.78
N PRO A 16 8.05 0.20 7.98
CA PRO A 16 6.77 0.39 8.66
C PRO A 16 6.41 1.86 8.90
N VAL A 17 7.38 2.72 9.23
CA VAL A 17 7.13 4.16 9.42
C VAL A 17 6.72 4.80 8.09
N LYS A 18 7.43 4.47 7.00
CA LYS A 18 7.06 4.95 5.66
C LYS A 18 5.63 4.56 5.27
N ILE A 19 5.23 3.31 5.52
CA ILE A 19 3.88 2.84 5.17
C ILE A 19 2.82 3.58 5.96
N VAL A 20 2.97 3.70 7.29
CA VAL A 20 2.00 4.40 8.14
C VAL A 20 1.92 5.90 7.79
N ALA A 21 3.05 6.52 7.49
CA ALA A 21 3.08 7.90 7.02
C ALA A 21 2.35 8.05 5.68
N ALA A 22 2.61 7.15 4.74
CA ALA A 22 1.97 7.16 3.43
C ALA A 22 0.47 6.93 3.52
N GLU A 23 0.03 5.98 4.33
CA GLU A 23 -1.38 5.71 4.60
C GLU A 23 -2.08 6.93 5.18
N ALA A 24 -1.52 7.55 6.22
CA ALA A 24 -2.13 8.71 6.86
C ALA A 24 -2.26 9.89 5.89
N LEU A 25 -1.23 10.16 5.08
CA LEU A 25 -1.26 11.23 4.09
C LEU A 25 -2.25 10.92 2.95
N ALA A 26 -2.24 9.71 2.41
CA ALA A 26 -3.18 9.29 1.36
C ALA A 26 -4.65 9.38 1.83
N ARG A 27 -4.93 9.00 3.08
CA ARG A 27 -6.27 9.10 3.67
C ARG A 27 -6.71 10.55 3.88
N TYR A 28 -5.85 11.38 4.47
CA TYR A 28 -6.29 12.63 5.11
C TYR A 28 -5.73 13.92 4.51
N SER A 29 -4.74 13.87 3.61
CA SER A 29 -4.25 15.06 2.93
C SER A 29 -5.09 15.39 1.69
N ASP A 30 -5.34 16.69 1.48
CA ASP A 30 -5.95 17.22 0.27
C ASP A 30 -4.89 17.69 -0.76
N ASP A 31 -3.61 17.56 -0.44
CA ASP A 31 -2.50 17.93 -1.31
C ASP A 31 -2.26 16.86 -2.39
N ALA A 32 -2.25 17.26 -3.67
CA ALA A 32 -2.09 16.35 -4.79
C ALA A 32 -0.68 15.73 -4.88
N ASP A 33 0.35 16.43 -4.43
CA ASP A 33 1.73 15.93 -4.40
C ASP A 33 1.85 14.83 -3.35
N ASP A 34 1.23 15.02 -2.18
CA ASP A 34 1.13 13.98 -1.16
C ASP A 34 0.47 12.73 -1.75
N GLN A 35 -0.73 12.87 -2.33
CA GLN A 35 -1.46 11.73 -2.90
C GLN A 35 -0.63 10.96 -3.92
N THR A 36 0.09 11.68 -4.79
CA THR A 36 0.94 11.07 -5.81
C THR A 36 2.10 10.31 -5.17
N GLN A 37 2.80 10.92 -4.22
CA GLN A 37 3.96 10.31 -3.56
C GLN A 37 3.55 9.10 -2.72
N THR A 38 2.46 9.19 -1.99
CA THR A 38 2.01 8.15 -1.07
C THR A 38 1.49 6.93 -1.81
N LEU A 39 0.71 7.12 -2.88
CA LEU A 39 0.26 6.02 -3.74
C LEU A 39 1.44 5.29 -4.38
N ALA A 40 2.46 6.02 -4.87
CA ALA A 40 3.65 5.40 -5.43
C ALA A 40 4.40 4.54 -4.38
N ILE A 41 4.53 5.02 -3.14
CA ILE A 41 5.16 4.27 -2.05
C ILE A 41 4.35 3.01 -1.72
N LEU A 42 3.04 3.15 -1.51
CA LEU A 42 2.18 2.03 -1.11
C LEU A 42 2.13 0.95 -2.18
N VAL A 43 1.95 1.31 -3.46
CA VAL A 43 1.93 0.33 -4.56
C VAL A 43 3.29 -0.35 -4.73
N ASN A 44 4.40 0.37 -4.60
CA ASN A 44 5.73 -0.25 -4.64
C ASN A 44 5.95 -1.25 -3.50
N ARG A 45 5.44 -0.95 -2.30
CA ARG A 45 5.56 -1.83 -1.14
C ARG A 45 4.57 -2.98 -1.14
N ALA A 46 3.48 -2.89 -1.88
CA ALA A 46 2.48 -3.94 -2.02
C ALA A 46 2.95 -5.14 -2.87
N ASP A 47 4.04 -4.99 -3.63
CA ASP A 47 4.63 -6.10 -4.37
C ASP A 47 5.34 -7.08 -3.43
N VAL A 48 4.75 -8.26 -3.28
CA VAL A 48 5.24 -9.32 -2.39
C VAL A 48 6.46 -10.08 -2.93
N GLN A 49 6.85 -9.87 -4.18
CA GLN A 49 8.10 -10.43 -4.72
C GLN A 49 9.30 -9.55 -4.43
N THR A 50 9.10 -8.24 -4.28
CA THR A 50 10.17 -7.27 -4.00
C THR A 50 10.17 -6.79 -2.55
N SER A 51 9.05 -6.94 -1.84
CA SER A 51 8.91 -6.71 -0.40
C SER A 51 8.73 -8.03 0.35
N ASP A 52 9.08 -8.07 1.64
CA ASP A 52 8.70 -9.21 2.46
C ASP A 52 7.18 -9.26 2.65
N LEU A 53 6.65 -10.46 2.98
CA LEU A 53 5.22 -10.70 3.13
C LEU A 53 4.53 -9.67 4.05
N TYR A 54 5.13 -9.32 5.19
CA TYR A 54 4.48 -8.45 6.15
C TYR A 54 4.47 -6.99 5.68
N THR A 55 5.54 -6.56 5.02
CA THR A 55 5.60 -5.26 4.34
C THR A 55 4.53 -5.16 3.25
N ALA A 56 4.42 -6.19 2.39
CA ALA A 56 3.41 -6.22 1.33
C ALA A 56 1.99 -6.20 1.88
N LEU A 57 1.71 -7.00 2.91
CA LEU A 57 0.40 -7.00 3.57
C LEU A 57 0.09 -5.65 4.23
N ALA A 58 1.06 -5.00 4.88
CA ALA A 58 0.84 -3.69 5.48
C ALA A 58 0.48 -2.65 4.41
N ALA A 59 1.20 -2.65 3.28
CA ALA A 59 0.92 -1.74 2.18
C ALA A 59 -0.42 -2.02 1.49
N LEU A 60 -0.78 -3.30 1.30
CA LEU A 60 -2.08 -3.68 0.74
C LEU A 60 -3.24 -3.29 1.65
N ASN A 61 -3.13 -3.47 2.98
CA ASN A 61 -4.15 -2.96 3.91
C ASN A 61 -4.26 -1.43 3.85
N ALA A 62 -3.14 -0.72 3.73
CA ALA A 62 -3.17 0.73 3.57
C ALA A 62 -3.86 1.15 2.27
N LEU A 63 -3.66 0.43 1.15
CA LEU A 63 -4.36 0.68 -0.12
C LEU A 63 -5.86 0.37 -0.04
N ASP A 64 -6.23 -0.71 0.64
CA ASP A 64 -7.63 -1.12 0.86
C ASP A 64 -8.47 -0.04 1.57
N GLU A 65 -7.81 0.79 2.36
CA GLU A 65 -8.47 1.82 3.16
C GLU A 65 -8.58 3.18 2.46
N LEU A 66 -8.18 3.24 1.20
CA LEU A 66 -8.22 4.44 0.37
C LEU A 66 -9.43 4.46 -0.59
N ASP A 67 -10.17 3.36 -0.71
CA ASP A 67 -11.35 3.23 -1.57
C ASP A 67 -11.07 3.77 -3.00
N GLU A 68 -11.94 4.62 -3.53
CA GLU A 68 -11.82 5.23 -4.87
C GLU A 68 -10.51 6.01 -5.11
N LYS A 69 -9.78 6.41 -4.05
CA LYS A 69 -8.50 7.13 -4.20
C LYS A 69 -7.40 6.26 -4.80
N VAL A 70 -7.52 4.92 -4.77
CA VAL A 70 -6.54 4.02 -5.43
C VAL A 70 -6.84 3.77 -6.90
N GLU A 71 -7.96 4.26 -7.44
CA GLU A 71 -8.34 4.07 -8.85
C GLU A 71 -7.23 4.44 -9.86
N PRO A 72 -6.45 5.54 -9.68
CA PRO A 72 -5.33 5.85 -10.58
C PRO A 72 -4.27 4.75 -10.67
N GLN A 73 -4.21 3.85 -9.68
CA GLN A 73 -3.25 2.75 -9.58
C GLN A 73 -3.86 1.38 -9.94
N ARG A 74 -5.14 1.30 -10.35
CA ARG A 74 -5.86 0.05 -10.65
C ARG A 74 -5.04 -0.94 -11.50
N ARG A 75 -4.49 -0.47 -12.62
CA ARG A 75 -3.68 -1.31 -13.52
C ARG A 75 -2.42 -1.88 -12.88
N ILE A 76 -1.80 -1.13 -11.96
CA ILE A 76 -0.62 -1.62 -11.26
C ILE A 76 -1.04 -2.67 -10.24
N ILE A 77 -2.11 -2.41 -9.48
CA ILE A 77 -2.67 -3.35 -8.50
C ILE A 77 -3.08 -4.67 -9.18
N GLU A 78 -3.73 -4.61 -10.34
CA GLU A 78 -4.08 -5.79 -11.17
C GLU A 78 -2.85 -6.63 -11.57
N SER A 79 -1.69 -5.99 -11.71
CA SER A 79 -0.45 -6.62 -12.14
C SER A 79 0.41 -7.17 -10.98
N LEU A 80 0.04 -6.88 -9.72
CA LEU A 80 0.81 -7.31 -8.56
C LEU A 80 0.81 -8.84 -8.43
N PRO A 81 1.94 -9.45 -8.02
CA PRO A 81 1.99 -10.87 -7.73
C PRO A 81 1.00 -11.24 -6.62
N ARG A 82 0.17 -12.25 -6.88
CA ARG A 82 -0.83 -12.75 -5.92
C ARG A 82 -0.24 -13.72 -4.89
N GLU A 83 0.88 -14.35 -5.22
CA GLU A 83 1.51 -15.37 -4.39
C GLU A 83 2.88 -14.91 -3.90
N ALA A 84 3.15 -15.17 -2.63
CA ALA A 84 4.45 -14.95 -2.01
C ALA A 84 5.26 -16.25 -2.01
N ASP A 85 6.55 -16.16 -2.36
CA ASP A 85 7.45 -17.31 -2.32
C ASP A 85 7.79 -17.70 -0.87
N ASP A 86 7.95 -19.00 -0.62
CA ASP A 86 8.45 -19.56 0.66
C ASP A 86 7.68 -19.14 1.93
N VAL A 87 6.40 -18.76 1.82
CA VAL A 87 5.57 -18.43 2.98
C VAL A 87 4.81 -19.64 3.53
N PRO A 88 4.53 -19.69 4.85
CA PRO A 88 3.63 -20.69 5.42
C PRO A 88 2.28 -20.71 4.70
N LYS A 89 1.76 -21.90 4.36
CA LYS A 89 0.48 -22.06 3.63
C LYS A 89 -0.69 -21.27 4.21
N ARG A 90 -0.73 -21.09 5.54
CA ARG A 90 -1.80 -20.29 6.18
C ARG A 90 -1.77 -18.81 5.78
N LEU A 91 -0.58 -18.30 5.42
CA LEU A 91 -0.36 -16.90 5.09
C LEU A 91 -0.45 -16.63 3.58
N GLY A 92 -0.23 -17.64 2.73
CA GLY A 92 -0.14 -17.48 1.28
C GLY A 92 -1.38 -16.88 0.62
N ASN A 93 -2.56 -17.05 1.21
CA ASN A 93 -3.81 -16.54 0.63
C ASN A 93 -4.16 -15.10 1.04
N TYR A 94 -3.40 -14.45 1.93
CA TYR A 94 -3.76 -13.09 2.37
C TYR A 94 -3.55 -12.05 1.27
N VAL A 95 -2.46 -12.17 0.50
CA VAL A 95 -2.14 -11.25 -0.60
C VAL A 95 -3.25 -11.30 -1.65
N THR A 96 -3.57 -12.50 -2.15
CA THR A 96 -4.67 -12.69 -3.10
C THR A 96 -5.99 -12.09 -2.60
N ARG A 97 -6.37 -12.36 -1.35
CA ARG A 97 -7.64 -11.86 -0.80
C ARG A 97 -7.71 -10.34 -0.69
N LEU A 98 -6.61 -9.69 -0.30
CA LEU A 98 -6.57 -8.23 -0.24
C LEU A 98 -6.63 -7.62 -1.64
N LEU A 99 -5.87 -8.17 -2.60
CA LEU A 99 -5.95 -7.71 -3.99
C LEU A 99 -7.36 -7.87 -4.57
N ASP A 100 -8.01 -9.01 -4.32
CA ASP A 100 -9.39 -9.24 -4.79
C ASP A 100 -10.35 -8.23 -4.17
N LYS A 101 -10.24 -7.97 -2.86
CA LYS A 101 -11.07 -6.98 -2.15
C LYS A 101 -10.87 -5.57 -2.70
N ILE A 102 -9.63 -5.11 -2.82
CA ILE A 102 -9.30 -3.78 -3.33
C ILE A 102 -9.88 -3.59 -4.74
N LEU A 103 -9.78 -4.61 -5.60
CA LEU A 103 -10.30 -4.52 -6.97
C LEU A 103 -11.83 -4.60 -7.03
N GLU A 104 -12.46 -5.36 -6.14
CA GLU A 104 -13.93 -5.40 -6.00
C GLU A 104 -14.49 -4.06 -5.52
N ASP A 105 -13.81 -3.39 -4.59
CA ASP A 105 -14.22 -2.07 -4.08
C ASP A 105 -14.08 -0.94 -5.15
N LEU A 106 -13.43 -1.20 -6.28
CA LEU A 106 -13.26 -0.27 -7.41
C LEU A 106 -14.26 -0.48 -8.57
N ASP A 107 -15.05 -1.57 -8.57
CA ASP A 107 -16.02 -1.92 -9.62
C ASP A 107 -17.45 -1.43 -9.32
#